data_AF-A0A6C1SUB5-F1
#
_entry.id   AF-A0A6C1SUB5-F1
#
_cell.length_a   1.000
_cell.length_b   1.000
_cell.length_c   1.000
_cell.angle_alpha   90.00
_cell.angle_beta   90.00
_cell.angle_gamma   90.00
#
_symmetry.space_group_name_H-M   'P 1'
#
loop_
_entity.id
_entity.type
_entity.pdbx_description
1 polymer ?
#
loop_
_entity_poly.entity_id
_entity_poly.type
_entity_poly.pdbx_seq_one_letter_code
_entity_poly.pdbx_strand_id
1 'polypeptide(L)'
;MVALAIWVGACAGPERRAPLGGALPPTPEARLAVLKQDLGALRRVDGTMTMGDADIRYSAYFDARALRYVNERIAMGDYGSAVAEYYLENGQLRYHRQEARLTAMEPGAAPGTVRQVEFELWFDAEGNLAGWERTVDGRLTRVPETEIQGALRHWEVL
;
A
#
# COMPACT_ATOMS: atom_id res chain seq x y z
N MET A 1 21.29 48.82 -42.20
CA MET A 1 20.84 48.73 -40.79
C MET A 1 20.05 47.43 -40.64
N VAL A 2 20.64 46.44 -40.00
CA VAL A 2 20.11 45.07 -39.85
C VAL A 2 19.55 44.94 -38.44
N ALA A 3 18.27 44.57 -38.31
CA ALA A 3 17.63 44.32 -37.02
C ALA A 3 17.97 42.91 -36.53
N LEU A 4 18.65 42.83 -35.39
CA LEU A 4 19.08 41.60 -34.74
C LEU A 4 17.97 41.10 -33.82
N ALA A 5 17.37 39.95 -34.15
CA ALA A 5 16.40 39.28 -33.30
C ALA A 5 17.13 38.52 -32.18
N ILE A 6 16.89 38.91 -30.93
CA ILE A 6 17.43 38.22 -29.74
C ILE A 6 16.41 37.15 -29.33
N TRP A 7 16.78 35.88 -29.52
CA TRP A 7 16.11 34.74 -28.90
C TRP A 7 16.58 34.63 -27.44
N VAL A 8 15.70 34.89 -26.48
CA VAL A 8 15.92 34.50 -25.09
C VAL A 8 15.39 33.08 -24.93
N GLY A 9 16.28 32.10 -25.05
CA GLY A 9 16.01 30.72 -24.65
C GLY A 9 15.90 30.66 -23.14
N ALA A 10 14.67 30.49 -22.62
CA ALA A 10 14.46 30.13 -21.24
C ALA A 10 14.97 28.70 -21.02
N CYS A 11 16.13 28.56 -20.39
CA CYS A 11 16.56 27.31 -19.77
C CYS A 11 15.62 27.04 -18.58
N ALA A 12 14.56 26.26 -18.81
CA ALA A 12 13.79 25.64 -17.75
C ALA A 12 14.66 24.54 -17.11
N GLY A 13 15.34 24.88 -16.01
CA GLY A 13 15.93 23.87 -15.12
C GLY A 13 14.82 23.03 -14.47
N PRO A 14 15.13 21.83 -13.93
CA PRO A 14 14.14 20.99 -13.27
C PRO A 14 13.61 21.72 -12.03
N GLU A 15 12.40 22.22 -12.14
CA GLU A 15 11.66 22.81 -11.04
C GLU A 15 11.50 21.76 -9.93
N ARG A 16 12.21 21.96 -8.84
CA ARG A 16 11.87 21.32 -7.57
C ARG A 16 10.46 21.78 -7.22
N ARG A 17 9.48 20.88 -7.35
CA ARG A 17 8.08 21.14 -6.97
C ARG A 17 8.05 21.67 -5.54
N ALA A 18 7.41 22.83 -5.38
CA ALA A 18 7.16 23.46 -4.10
C ALA A 18 6.47 22.48 -3.11
N PRO A 19 6.66 22.64 -1.79
CA PRO A 19 5.96 21.85 -0.80
C PRO A 19 4.45 22.09 -0.96
N LEU A 20 3.67 21.01 -1.03
CA LEU A 20 2.22 21.03 -1.20
C LEU A 20 1.56 21.85 -0.08
N GLY A 21 1.29 23.12 -0.34
CA GLY A 21 0.47 24.02 0.49
C GLY A 21 -1.04 23.84 0.27
N GLY A 22 -1.46 22.66 -0.20
CA GLY A 22 -2.87 22.28 -0.31
C GLY A 22 -3.28 21.43 0.90
N ALA A 23 -4.56 21.51 1.30
CA ALA A 23 -5.10 20.58 2.29
C ALA A 23 -4.87 19.14 1.81
N LEU A 24 -4.35 18.28 2.69
CA LEU A 24 -4.18 16.86 2.40
C LEU A 24 -5.53 16.27 1.93
N PRO A 25 -5.54 15.33 0.98
CA PRO A 25 -6.76 14.61 0.62
C PRO A 25 -7.49 14.09 1.86
N PRO A 26 -8.84 14.11 1.89
CA PRO A 26 -9.58 13.85 3.11
C PRO A 26 -9.49 12.40 3.57
N THR A 27 -9.31 11.44 2.64
CA THR A 27 -9.31 10.01 2.96
C THR A 27 -7.91 9.38 2.86
N PRO A 28 -7.60 8.36 3.68
CA PRO A 28 -6.31 7.67 3.65
C PRO A 28 -5.93 7.09 2.28
N GLU A 29 -6.88 6.60 1.49
CA GLU A 29 -6.69 6.03 0.15
C GLU A 29 -6.29 7.12 -0.84
N ALA A 30 -6.93 8.28 -0.77
CA ALA A 30 -6.57 9.41 -1.62
C ALA A 30 -5.18 9.94 -1.26
N ARG A 31 -4.80 9.94 0.03
CA ARG A 31 -3.44 10.27 0.47
C ARG A 31 -2.42 9.23 -0.02
N LEU A 32 -2.75 7.95 0.05
CA LEU A 32 -1.92 6.88 -0.51
C LEU A 32 -1.76 7.06 -2.03
N ALA A 33 -2.83 7.38 -2.77
CA ALA A 33 -2.75 7.59 -4.20
C ALA A 33 -1.79 8.73 -4.57
N VAL A 34 -1.81 9.83 -3.81
CA VAL A 34 -0.83 10.91 -3.95
C VAL A 34 0.58 10.43 -3.60
N LEU A 35 0.76 9.74 -2.47
CA LEU A 35 2.06 9.20 -2.05
C LEU A 35 2.66 8.27 -3.11
N LYS A 36 1.84 7.44 -3.77
CA LYS A 36 2.26 6.52 -4.83
C LYS A 36 2.88 7.25 -6.03
N GLN A 37 2.46 8.48 -6.32
CA GLN A 37 3.04 9.30 -7.38
C GLN A 37 4.45 9.81 -7.02
N ASP A 38 4.72 9.96 -5.72
CA ASP A 38 5.97 10.54 -5.20
C ASP A 38 6.96 9.49 -4.66
N LEU A 39 6.67 8.18 -4.78
CA LEU A 39 7.54 7.11 -4.25
C LEU A 39 8.97 7.18 -4.78
N GLY A 40 9.18 7.67 -6.01
CA GLY A 40 10.51 7.83 -6.60
C GLY A 40 11.39 8.87 -5.90
N ALA A 41 10.80 9.79 -5.13
CA ALA A 41 11.53 10.76 -4.32
C ALA A 41 11.86 10.23 -2.91
N LEU A 42 11.27 9.10 -2.50
CA LEU A 42 11.47 8.51 -1.19
C LEU A 42 12.67 7.57 -1.17
N ARG A 43 13.28 7.42 0.00
CA ARG A 43 14.33 6.43 0.21
C ARG A 43 13.69 5.05 0.32
N ARG A 44 14.04 4.16 -0.62
CA ARG A 44 13.57 2.77 -0.64
C ARG A 44 14.55 1.84 0.09
N VAL A 45 14.02 0.89 0.86
CA VAL A 45 14.73 -0.26 1.44
C VAL A 45 13.97 -1.51 1.03
N ASP A 46 14.68 -2.45 0.41
CA ASP A 46 14.12 -3.75 0.07
C ASP A 46 14.60 -4.81 1.06
N GLY A 47 13.78 -5.82 1.30
CA GLY A 47 14.13 -6.94 2.14
C GLY A 47 13.26 -8.16 1.89
N THR A 48 13.59 -9.23 2.60
CA THR A 48 12.88 -10.50 2.55
C THR A 48 12.76 -11.08 3.95
N MET A 49 11.66 -11.75 4.23
CA MET A 49 11.47 -12.51 5.47
C MET A 49 10.64 -13.75 5.21
N THR A 50 10.68 -14.70 6.14
CA THR A 50 9.86 -15.91 6.10
C THR A 50 9.03 -15.97 7.38
N MET A 51 7.74 -16.24 7.26
CA MET A 51 6.81 -16.37 8.38
C MET A 51 5.97 -17.64 8.21
N GLY A 52 6.32 -18.69 8.96
CA GLY A 52 5.76 -20.02 8.73
C GLY A 52 6.13 -20.53 7.33
N ASP A 53 5.11 -20.89 6.54
CA ASP A 53 5.27 -21.34 5.14
C ASP A 53 5.26 -20.17 4.14
N ALA A 54 5.14 -18.93 4.62
CA ALA A 54 5.07 -17.75 3.75
C ALA A 54 6.44 -17.11 3.54
N ASP A 55 6.83 -16.94 2.28
CA ASP A 55 7.97 -16.13 1.87
C ASP A 55 7.51 -14.73 1.47
N ILE A 56 8.06 -13.72 2.13
CA ILE A 56 7.67 -12.32 1.98
C ILE A 56 8.84 -11.54 1.39
N ARG A 57 8.57 -10.81 0.31
CA ARG A 57 9.47 -9.79 -0.24
C ARG A 57 8.83 -8.44 -0.05
N TYR A 58 9.52 -7.51 0.60
CA TYR A 58 8.98 -6.20 0.89
C TYR A 58 9.85 -5.06 0.36
N SER A 59 9.19 -3.93 0.14
CA SER A 59 9.78 -2.64 -0.22
C SER A 59 9.22 -1.59 0.73
N ALA A 60 10.06 -1.05 1.61
CA ALA A 60 9.74 0.00 2.57
C ALA A 60 10.25 1.36 2.08
N TYR A 61 9.41 2.38 2.15
CA TYR A 61 9.67 3.71 1.63
C TYR A 61 9.64 4.73 2.77
N PHE A 62 10.73 5.50 2.86
CA PHE A 62 10.97 6.45 3.93
C PHE A 62 11.06 7.87 3.40
N ASP A 63 10.36 8.78 4.08
CA ASP A 63 10.61 10.21 3.99
C ASP A 63 11.57 10.62 5.10
N ALA A 64 12.80 10.95 4.72
CA ALA A 64 13.95 11.04 5.62
C ALA A 64 14.11 9.79 6.50
N ARG A 65 13.63 9.86 7.75
CA ARG A 65 13.65 8.75 8.73
C ARG A 65 12.27 8.17 9.03
N ALA A 66 11.19 8.80 8.58
CA ALA A 66 9.83 8.34 8.83
C ALA A 66 9.44 7.29 7.79
N LEU A 67 8.99 6.11 8.25
CA LEU A 67 8.36 5.12 7.38
C LEU A 67 7.01 5.68 6.90
N ARG A 68 6.79 5.67 5.59
CA ARG A 68 5.57 6.20 4.96
C ARG A 68 4.76 5.13 4.26
N TYR A 69 5.43 4.13 3.71
CA TYR A 69 4.77 3.11 2.91
C TYR A 69 5.54 1.80 2.90
N VAL A 70 4.83 0.68 2.96
CA VAL A 70 5.37 -0.66 2.76
C VAL A 70 4.54 -1.36 1.69
N ASN A 71 5.22 -1.99 0.73
CA ASN A 71 4.61 -2.93 -0.21
C ASN A 71 5.22 -4.31 0.01
N GLU A 72 4.37 -5.32 0.15
CA GLU A 72 4.79 -6.71 0.34
C GLU A 72 4.23 -7.58 -0.77
N ARG A 73 5.03 -8.56 -1.18
CA ARG A 73 4.62 -9.69 -2.00
C ARG A 73 4.84 -10.96 -1.19
N ILE A 74 3.75 -11.67 -0.93
CA ILE A 74 3.69 -12.82 -0.04
C ILE A 74 3.40 -14.05 -0.90
N ALA A 75 4.28 -15.04 -0.86
CA ALA A 75 4.06 -16.35 -1.44
C ALA A 75 3.78 -17.34 -0.31
N MET A 76 2.61 -17.98 -0.31
CA MET A 76 2.14 -18.87 0.75
C MET A 76 2.16 -20.34 0.31
N GLY A 77 3.12 -20.73 -0.54
CA GLY A 77 3.19 -22.07 -1.12
C GLY A 77 1.88 -22.47 -1.80
N ASP A 78 1.33 -23.63 -1.42
CA ASP A 78 0.09 -24.18 -1.99
C ASP A 78 -1.17 -23.42 -1.56
N TYR A 79 -1.08 -22.55 -0.55
CA TYR A 79 -2.21 -21.76 -0.06
C TYR A 79 -2.47 -20.51 -0.92
N GLY A 80 -1.50 -20.10 -1.74
CA GLY A 80 -1.65 -19.03 -2.72
C GLY A 80 -0.64 -17.89 -2.56
N SER A 81 -1.07 -16.67 -2.88
CA SER A 81 -0.21 -15.49 -2.86
C SER A 81 -0.99 -14.23 -2.51
N ALA A 82 -0.32 -13.23 -1.92
CA ALA A 82 -0.91 -11.94 -1.63
C ALA A 82 0.05 -10.78 -1.96
N VAL A 83 -0.54 -9.62 -2.24
CA VAL A 83 0.14 -8.33 -2.25
C VAL A 83 -0.48 -7.48 -1.16
N ALA A 84 0.33 -6.99 -0.24
CA ALA A 84 -0.12 -6.12 0.85
C ALA A 84 0.52 -4.73 0.73
N GLU A 85 -0.25 -3.72 1.05
CA GLU A 85 0.13 -2.31 1.01
C GLU A 85 -0.21 -1.68 2.36
N TYR A 86 0.76 -0.99 2.96
CA TYR A 86 0.61 -0.32 4.25
C TYR A 86 0.97 1.14 4.09
N TYR A 87 0.07 2.05 4.45
CA TYR A 87 0.31 3.48 4.46
C TYR A 87 0.38 4.00 5.89
N LEU A 88 1.42 4.78 6.15
CA LEU A 88 1.72 5.33 7.44
C LEU A 88 1.71 6.85 7.43
N GLU A 89 1.13 7.41 8.49
CA GLU A 89 1.20 8.83 8.79
C GLU A 89 1.60 9.01 10.26
N ASN A 90 2.65 9.79 10.51
CA ASN A 90 3.18 10.06 11.85
C ASN A 90 3.52 8.80 12.67
N GLY A 91 3.98 7.74 11.99
CA GLY A 91 4.34 6.48 12.64
C GLY A 91 3.15 5.57 12.96
N GLN A 92 1.93 5.94 12.57
CA GLN A 92 0.74 5.13 12.75
C GLN A 92 0.23 4.61 11.42
N LEU A 93 -0.28 3.37 11.43
CA LEU A 93 -0.98 2.78 10.29
C LEU A 93 -2.27 3.57 10.05
N ARG A 94 -2.45 4.08 8.83
CA ARG A 94 -3.66 4.81 8.41
C ARG A 94 -4.51 4.03 7.43
N TYR A 95 -3.85 3.20 6.64
CA TYR A 95 -4.52 2.38 5.64
C TYR A 95 -3.73 1.11 5.38
N HIS A 96 -4.46 0.02 5.24
CA HIS A 96 -3.94 -1.27 4.80
C HIS A 96 -4.83 -1.79 3.68
N ARG A 97 -4.20 -2.28 2.62
CA ARG A 97 -4.88 -2.98 1.53
C ARG A 97 -4.16 -4.29 1.26
N GLN A 98 -4.95 -5.33 1.03
CA GLN A 98 -4.45 -6.63 0.61
C GLN A 98 -5.26 -7.16 -0.58
N GLU A 99 -4.56 -7.64 -1.59
CA GLU A 99 -5.12 -8.44 -2.67
C GLU A 99 -4.49 -9.83 -2.61
N ALA A 100 -5.30 -10.86 -2.44
CA ALA A 100 -4.86 -12.23 -2.30
C ALA A 100 -5.55 -13.15 -3.32
N ARG A 101 -4.79 -14.13 -3.81
CA ARG A 101 -5.29 -15.29 -4.55
C ARG A 101 -5.08 -16.49 -3.67
N LEU A 102 -6.16 -17.03 -3.11
CA LEU A 102 -6.12 -18.10 -2.12
C LEU A 102 -6.72 -19.38 -2.69
N THR A 103 -6.07 -20.51 -2.43
CA THR A 103 -6.67 -21.82 -2.72
C THR A 103 -7.89 -22.01 -1.81
N ALA A 104 -9.05 -22.24 -2.41
CA ALA A 104 -10.30 -22.49 -1.70
C ALA A 104 -10.19 -23.77 -0.86
N MET A 105 -10.50 -23.66 0.44
CA MET A 105 -10.48 -24.77 1.38
C MET A 105 -11.88 -25.08 1.95
N GLU A 106 -12.91 -24.35 1.52
CA GLU A 106 -14.27 -24.55 2.00
C GLU A 106 -14.86 -25.90 1.55
N PRO A 107 -15.69 -26.56 2.38
CA PRO A 107 -16.36 -27.80 1.99
C PRO A 107 -17.19 -27.62 0.72
N GLY A 108 -16.95 -28.49 -0.28
CA GLY A 108 -17.65 -28.46 -1.57
C GLY A 108 -16.98 -27.62 -2.66
N ALA A 109 -15.88 -26.92 -2.36
CA ALA A 109 -15.03 -26.35 -3.41
C ALA A 109 -14.37 -27.47 -4.23
N ALA A 110 -14.31 -27.29 -5.55
CA ALA A 110 -13.57 -28.22 -6.41
C ALA A 110 -12.07 -28.11 -6.13
N PRO A 111 -11.30 -29.21 -6.17
CA PRO A 111 -9.85 -29.17 -6.01
C PRO A 111 -9.19 -28.16 -6.94
N GLY A 112 -8.30 -27.34 -6.41
CA GLY A 112 -7.60 -26.29 -7.16
C GLY A 112 -8.43 -25.04 -7.45
N THR A 113 -9.63 -24.90 -6.88
CA THR A 113 -10.38 -23.64 -6.95
C THR A 113 -9.57 -22.54 -6.28
N VAL A 114 -9.43 -21.39 -6.94
CA VAL A 114 -8.75 -20.21 -6.41
C VAL A 114 -9.77 -19.09 -6.26
N ARG A 115 -9.72 -18.39 -5.11
CA ARG A 115 -10.53 -17.22 -4.80
C ARG A 115 -9.68 -15.96 -4.88
N GLN A 116 -10.25 -14.91 -5.44
CA GLN A 116 -9.68 -13.57 -5.31
C GLN A 116 -10.30 -12.92 -4.07
N VAL A 117 -9.46 -12.55 -3.11
CA VAL A 117 -9.86 -11.88 -1.88
C VAL A 117 -9.21 -10.50 -1.87
N GLU A 118 -10.03 -9.46 -1.80
CA GLU A 118 -9.56 -8.10 -1.61
C GLU A 118 -10.08 -7.59 -0.28
N PHE A 119 -9.23 -6.86 0.43
CA PHE A 119 -9.51 -6.40 1.76
C PHE A 119 -8.82 -5.08 2.03
N GLU A 120 -9.55 -4.13 2.62
CA GLU A 120 -9.09 -2.81 2.96
C GLU A 120 -9.47 -2.47 4.40
N LEU A 121 -8.56 -1.81 5.11
CA LEU A 121 -8.75 -1.29 6.46
C LEU A 121 -8.42 0.19 6.51
N TRP A 122 -9.22 0.95 7.25
CA TRP A 122 -9.00 2.35 7.55
C TRP A 122 -8.86 2.56 9.04
N PHE A 123 -7.94 3.44 9.41
CA PHE A 123 -7.70 3.78 10.81
C PHE A 123 -7.90 5.28 11.05
N ASP A 124 -8.43 5.61 12.23
CA ASP A 124 -8.58 7.00 12.68
C ASP A 124 -7.22 7.63 13.04
N ALA A 125 -7.24 8.85 13.57
CA ALA A 125 -6.03 9.60 13.92
C ALA A 125 -5.29 9.01 15.13
N GLU A 126 -5.99 8.26 15.97
CA GLU A 126 -5.49 7.59 17.16
C GLU A 126 -4.93 6.19 16.84
N GLY A 127 -5.23 5.66 15.64
CA GLY A 127 -4.82 4.33 15.18
C GLY A 127 -5.86 3.24 15.45
N ASN A 128 -7.08 3.60 15.84
CA ASN A 128 -8.17 2.64 15.98
C ASN A 128 -8.80 2.35 14.61
N LEU A 129 -9.38 1.16 14.46
CA LEU A 129 -10.08 0.78 13.24
C LEU A 129 -11.32 1.66 13.03
N ALA A 130 -11.30 2.47 11.97
CA ALA A 130 -12.40 3.34 11.56
C ALA A 130 -13.36 2.65 10.57
N GLY A 131 -12.87 1.68 9.79
CA GLY A 131 -13.71 0.91 8.88
C GLY A 131 -12.96 -0.17 8.13
N TRP A 132 -13.69 -0.97 7.37
CA TRP A 132 -13.13 -2.02 6.52
C TRP A 132 -14.02 -2.32 5.32
N GLU A 133 -13.43 -2.86 4.26
CA GLU A 133 -14.14 -3.46 3.13
C GLU A 133 -13.50 -4.80 2.79
N ARG A 134 -14.30 -5.77 2.36
CA ARG A 134 -13.78 -7.05 1.87
C ARG A 134 -14.63 -7.61 0.77
N THR A 135 -14.00 -7.97 -0.33
CA THR A 135 -14.64 -8.69 -1.41
C THR A 135 -14.03 -10.07 -1.61
N VAL A 136 -14.87 -11.04 -1.98
CA VAL A 136 -14.45 -12.36 -2.45
C VAL A 136 -15.05 -12.58 -3.81
N ASP A 137 -14.20 -12.78 -4.81
CA ASP A 137 -14.57 -12.85 -6.21
C ASP A 137 -15.46 -11.65 -6.63
N GLY A 138 -15.08 -10.45 -6.16
CA GLY A 138 -15.77 -9.19 -6.43
C GLY A 138 -17.09 -8.97 -5.67
N ARG A 139 -17.50 -9.89 -4.78
CA ARG A 139 -18.70 -9.75 -3.96
C ARG A 139 -18.35 -9.24 -2.58
N LEU A 140 -19.01 -8.18 -2.14
CA LEU A 140 -18.87 -7.67 -0.77
C LEU A 140 -19.25 -8.76 0.23
N THR A 141 -18.38 -8.97 1.21
CA THR A 141 -18.55 -9.95 2.28
C THR A 141 -18.24 -9.32 3.62
N ARG A 142 -18.70 -9.96 4.70
CA ARG A 142 -18.27 -9.58 6.04
C ARG A 142 -16.79 -9.91 6.20
N VAL A 143 -16.01 -8.97 6.76
CA VAL A 143 -14.66 -9.29 7.24
C VAL A 143 -14.75 -10.14 8.51
N PRO A 144 -14.15 -11.33 8.55
CA PRO A 144 -13.97 -12.06 9.79
C PRO A 144 -13.05 -11.29 10.74
N GLU A 145 -13.41 -11.21 12.03
CA GLU A 145 -12.59 -10.54 13.05
C GLU A 145 -11.15 -11.05 13.05
N THR A 146 -10.95 -12.35 12.80
CA THR A 146 -9.63 -12.97 12.72
C THR A 146 -8.75 -12.41 11.61
N GLU A 147 -9.33 -11.96 10.48
CA GLU A 147 -8.57 -11.31 9.40
C GLU A 147 -8.12 -9.91 9.80
N ILE A 148 -8.98 -9.14 10.50
CA ILE A 148 -8.63 -7.82 11.05
C ILE A 148 -7.48 -7.95 12.04
N GLN A 149 -7.62 -8.86 13.01
CA GLN A 149 -6.60 -9.11 14.03
C GLN A 149 -5.30 -9.65 13.42
N GLY A 150 -5.39 -10.48 12.37
CA GLY A 150 -4.23 -10.95 11.63
C GLY A 150 -3.46 -9.82 10.95
N ALA A 151 -4.16 -8.93 10.26
CA ALA A 151 -3.55 -7.77 9.61
C ALA A 151 -2.89 -6.80 10.61
N LEU A 152 -3.55 -6.55 11.75
CA LEU A 152 -3.01 -5.72 12.82
C LEU A 152 -1.76 -6.33 13.45
N ARG A 153 -1.80 -7.63 13.77
CA ARG A 153 -0.65 -8.32 14.37
C ARG A 153 0.54 -8.41 13.41
N HIS A 154 0.29 -8.63 12.12
CA HIS A 154 1.36 -8.63 11.12
C HIS A 154 2.06 -7.28 11.05
N TRP A 155 1.32 -6.19 11.16
CA TRP A 155 1.89 -4.85 11.22
C TRP A 155 2.79 -4.63 12.46
N GLU A 156 2.42 -5.17 13.63
CA GLU A 156 3.21 -5.00 14.86
C GLU A 156 4.60 -5.66 14.83
N VAL A 157 4.85 -6.58 13.89
CA VAL A 157 6.13 -7.30 13.78
C VAL A 157 7.05 -6.77 12.67
N LEU A 158 6.64 -5.72 11.95
CA LEU A 158 7.43 -5.02 10.93
C LEU A 158 8.29 -3.89 11.50
#